data_AF-A0A5C1MEY7-F1
#
_entry.id   AF-A0A5C1MEY7-F1
#
_cell.length_a   1.000
_cell.length_b   1.000
_cell.length_c   1.000
_cell.angle_alpha   90.00
_cell.angle_beta   90.00
_cell.angle_gamma   90.00
#
_symmetry.space_group_name_H-M   'P 1'
#
loop_
_entity.id
_entity.type
_entity.pdbx_description
1 polymer ?
#
loop_
_entity_poly.entity_id
_entity_poly.type
_entity_poly.pdbx_seq_one_letter_code
_entity_poly.pdbx_strand_id
1 'polypeptide(L)'
;MQAAASSQLKISPEVAMRLAQQLFEAGLISYHRTDSVRIADEFIADIRAHVGRSLGPAYLPKTPNTYKSKNSQAEAHEAIRPTHMHPTGDIHGIVSKEGLGADHEKLYTLIYRRTVASQMAAAVYDSTTVEIGCAGEPFRATGRVMKFDGFLRVYSEVREGDKDDEDDNQKLPPLVNGETVEKTGQKLDEKQTKPPGRYSEATLVKALEKHGIGRPSTYASIMGTIKARNYIVIKKGKIHATDVAERLFDFLAKDHAWIIDLELTKKMESYLDRVEGGDASWITFARGVHAKMKFARPAQRAAAGPGGVYPPSPAQLKFGTDLAKKQDREVPREALESSRAMSAFIDGLLGKPDKDHAGKDKAPAGKKARGSSGK
;
A
#
# COMPACT_ATOMS: atom_id res chain seq x y z
N MET A 1 8.45 2.71 -1.41
CA MET A 1 8.71 1.69 -0.37
C MET A 1 7.45 0.90 0.01
N GLN A 2 6.42 1.52 0.63
CA GLN A 2 5.25 0.82 1.20
C GLN A 2 4.58 -0.16 0.22
N ALA A 3 4.32 0.25 -1.02
CA ALA A 3 3.71 -0.62 -2.04
C ALA A 3 4.57 -1.84 -2.38
N ALA A 4 5.89 -1.69 -2.49
CA ALA A 4 6.80 -2.79 -2.78
C ALA A 4 6.93 -3.76 -1.60
N ALA A 5 6.96 -3.24 -0.36
CA ALA A 5 6.94 -4.08 0.84
C ALA A 5 5.65 -4.93 0.93
N SER A 6 4.50 -4.36 0.58
CA SER A 6 3.23 -5.09 0.55
C SER A 6 3.19 -6.15 -0.56
N SER A 7 3.61 -5.81 -1.79
CA SER A 7 3.53 -6.76 -2.90
C SER A 7 4.58 -7.87 -2.82
N GLN A 8 5.84 -7.52 -2.50
CA GLN A 8 6.99 -8.44 -2.54
C GLN A 8 7.25 -9.15 -1.20
N LEU A 9 7.09 -8.44 -0.07
CA LEU A 9 7.42 -8.98 1.26
C LEU A 9 6.18 -9.41 2.06
N LYS A 10 4.98 -9.15 1.55
CA LYS A 10 3.69 -9.34 2.26
C LYS A 10 3.63 -8.58 3.59
N ILE A 11 4.35 -7.46 3.68
CA ILE A 11 4.38 -6.57 4.84
C ILE A 11 3.37 -5.45 4.62
N SER A 12 2.42 -5.26 5.55
CA SER A 12 1.42 -4.19 5.45
C SER A 12 2.08 -2.80 5.50
N PRO A 13 1.46 -1.75 4.95
CA PRO A 13 2.02 -0.40 4.99
C PRO A 13 2.37 0.10 6.40
N GLU A 14 1.54 -0.23 7.39
CA GLU A 14 1.77 0.11 8.81
C GLU A 14 3.02 -0.57 9.37
N VAL A 15 3.16 -1.87 9.15
CA VAL A 15 4.34 -2.62 9.61
C VAL A 15 5.59 -2.13 8.87
N ALA A 16 5.51 -1.85 7.56
CA ALA A 16 6.63 -1.32 6.79
C ALA A 16 7.11 0.04 7.34
N MET A 17 6.20 0.93 7.72
CA MET A 17 6.56 2.22 8.31
C MET A 17 7.18 2.06 9.71
N ARG A 18 6.68 1.13 10.54
CA ARG A 18 7.27 0.84 11.85
C ARG A 18 8.70 0.28 11.72
N LEU A 19 8.92 -0.65 10.80
CA LEU A 19 10.25 -1.22 10.55
C LEU A 19 11.20 -0.15 9.99
N ALA A 20 10.74 0.69 9.07
CA ALA A 20 11.53 1.79 8.52
C ALA A 20 11.91 2.84 9.58
N GLN A 21 11.01 3.14 10.51
CA GLN A 21 11.32 4.00 11.66
C GLN A 21 12.49 3.43 12.47
N GLN A 22 12.45 2.14 12.80
CA GLN A 22 13.53 1.48 13.58
C GLN A 22 14.85 1.41 12.81
N LEU A 23 14.81 1.15 11.50
CA LEU A 23 15.99 1.21 10.63
C LEU A 23 16.59 2.63 10.56
N PHE A 24 15.74 3.66 10.53
CA PHE A 24 16.18 5.06 10.54
C PHE A 24 16.80 5.45 11.89
N GLU A 25 16.18 5.07 13.00
CA GLU A 25 16.69 5.32 14.36
C GLU A 25 18.03 4.62 14.62
N ALA A 26 18.24 3.44 14.02
CA ALA A 26 19.53 2.74 14.01
C ALA A 26 20.55 3.33 13.03
N GLY A 27 20.21 4.40 12.31
CA GLY A 27 21.11 5.06 11.35
C GLY A 27 21.39 4.25 10.08
N LEU A 28 20.59 3.22 9.77
CA LEU A 28 20.82 2.34 8.62
C LEU A 28 20.22 2.90 7.32
N ILE A 29 19.11 3.64 7.41
CA ILE A 29 18.48 4.30 6.25
C ILE A 29 18.26 5.79 6.49
N SER A 30 18.09 6.54 5.41
CA SER A 30 17.63 7.94 5.45
C SER A 30 16.16 8.06 5.92
N TYR A 31 15.69 9.30 6.11
CA TYR A 31 14.34 9.55 6.61
C TYR A 31 13.25 8.94 5.71
N HIS A 32 12.43 8.07 6.29
CA HIS A 32 11.51 7.20 5.55
C HIS A 32 10.15 7.84 5.19
N ARG A 33 9.87 9.06 5.67
CA ARG A 33 8.66 9.82 5.32
C ARG A 33 9.01 10.93 4.33
N THR A 34 9.33 10.51 3.11
CA THR A 34 9.80 11.38 2.03
C THR A 34 9.04 11.06 0.74
N ASP A 35 8.71 12.09 -0.02
CA ASP A 35 8.26 12.04 -1.41
C ASP A 35 9.40 12.39 -2.38
N SER A 36 10.62 12.58 -1.86
CA SER A 36 11.83 12.71 -2.65
C SER A 36 12.25 11.40 -3.28
N VAL A 37 12.72 11.47 -4.52
CA VAL A 37 13.46 10.39 -5.20
C VAL A 37 14.92 10.75 -5.45
N ARG A 38 15.38 11.89 -4.92
CA ARG A 38 16.75 12.39 -5.06
C ARG A 38 17.71 11.57 -4.19
N ILE A 39 18.90 11.29 -4.71
CA ILE A 39 20.00 10.70 -3.95
C ILE A 39 21.16 11.70 -4.01
N ALA A 40 21.85 11.92 -2.89
CA ALA A 40 23.03 12.80 -2.86
C ALA A 40 24.13 12.33 -3.82
N ASP A 41 24.83 13.27 -4.44
CA ASP A 41 25.85 12.99 -5.47
C ASP A 41 27.00 12.15 -4.91
N GLU A 42 27.38 12.36 -3.65
CA GLU A 42 28.40 11.57 -2.96
C GLU A 42 27.98 10.09 -2.85
N PHE A 43 26.71 9.84 -2.51
CA PHE A 43 26.20 8.47 -2.40
C PHE A 43 26.01 7.82 -3.78
N ILE A 44 25.66 8.59 -4.81
CA ILE A 44 25.68 8.12 -6.20
C ILE A 44 27.09 7.67 -6.60
N ALA A 45 28.13 8.44 -6.24
CA ALA A 45 29.51 8.06 -6.51
C ALA A 45 29.88 6.74 -5.80
N ASP A 46 29.47 6.56 -4.55
CA ASP A 46 29.67 5.31 -3.80
C ASP A 46 28.99 4.11 -4.46
N ILE A 47 27.73 4.26 -4.89
CA ILE A 47 27.00 3.19 -5.61
C ILE A 47 27.76 2.83 -6.89
N ARG A 48 28.16 3.84 -7.68
CA ARG A 48 28.87 3.62 -8.96
C ARG A 48 30.20 2.90 -8.74
N ALA A 49 30.96 3.30 -7.72
CA ALA A 49 32.21 2.65 -7.36
C ALA A 49 31.97 1.19 -6.89
N HIS A 50 30.93 0.96 -6.09
CA HIS A 50 30.56 -0.39 -5.63
C HIS A 50 30.13 -1.31 -6.78
N VAL A 51 29.25 -0.86 -7.67
CA VAL A 51 28.79 -1.62 -8.85
C VAL A 51 29.94 -1.85 -9.83
N GLY A 52 30.77 -0.83 -10.09
CA GLY A 52 31.92 -0.95 -10.98
C GLY A 52 32.93 -2.00 -10.52
N ARG A 53 33.16 -2.13 -9.20
CA ARG A 53 34.01 -3.17 -8.63
C ARG A 53 33.36 -4.56 -8.61
N SER A 54 32.07 -4.66 -8.32
CA SER A 54 31.40 -5.94 -8.09
C SER A 54 30.81 -6.58 -9.35
N LEU A 55 30.31 -5.78 -10.30
CA LEU A 55 29.64 -6.25 -11.52
C LEU A 55 30.36 -5.80 -12.80
N GLY A 56 31.24 -4.81 -12.71
CA GLY A 56 32.02 -4.29 -13.84
C GLY A 56 31.37 -3.09 -14.55
N PRO A 57 32.12 -2.45 -15.47
CA PRO A 57 31.72 -1.18 -16.08
C PRO A 57 30.48 -1.27 -16.97
N ALA A 58 30.16 -2.45 -17.53
CA ALA A 58 28.97 -2.64 -18.36
C ALA A 58 27.65 -2.42 -17.61
N TYR A 59 27.65 -2.60 -16.28
CA TYR A 59 26.48 -2.37 -15.43
C TYR A 59 26.31 -0.92 -15.00
N LEU A 60 27.21 -0.02 -15.43
CA LEU A 60 27.13 1.40 -15.12
C LEU A 60 26.67 2.20 -16.35
N PRO A 61 25.63 3.04 -16.20
CA PRO A 61 25.33 4.05 -17.22
C PRO A 61 26.50 5.03 -17.37
N LYS A 62 26.67 5.59 -18.57
CA LYS A 62 27.73 6.56 -18.88
C LYS A 62 27.69 7.77 -17.94
N THR A 63 26.50 8.30 -17.69
CA THR A 63 26.24 9.39 -16.72
C THR A 63 25.33 8.88 -15.61
N PRO A 64 25.40 9.42 -14.38
CA PRO A 64 24.46 9.07 -13.32
C PRO A 64 22.99 9.21 -13.73
N ASN A 65 22.15 8.31 -13.24
CA ASN A 65 20.71 8.38 -13.48
C ASN A 65 20.12 9.44 -12.55
N THR A 66 19.31 10.34 -13.12
CA THR A 66 18.57 11.36 -12.35
C THR A 66 17.07 11.06 -12.40
N TYR A 67 16.42 11.24 -11.24
CA TYR A 67 14.98 11.03 -11.07
C TYR A 67 14.37 12.32 -10.55
N LYS A 68 13.19 12.68 -11.06
CA LYS A 68 12.47 13.90 -10.64
C LYS A 68 11.34 13.55 -9.70
N SER A 69 11.23 14.27 -8.59
CA SER A 69 10.07 14.21 -7.73
C SER A 69 8.86 14.90 -8.36
N LYS A 70 7.67 14.49 -7.91
CA LYS A 70 6.40 15.09 -8.37
C LYS A 70 6.15 16.47 -7.75
N ASN A 71 6.71 16.73 -6.57
CA ASN A 71 6.58 17.98 -5.84
C ASN A 71 7.96 18.68 -5.79
N SER A 72 8.03 19.96 -6.16
CA SER A 72 9.28 20.73 -6.14
C SER A 72 9.82 20.95 -4.74
N GLN A 73 8.97 20.95 -3.71
CA GLN A 73 9.39 21.08 -2.31
C GLN A 73 10.08 19.80 -1.80
N ALA A 74 9.76 18.63 -2.37
CA ALA A 74 10.36 17.35 -2.02
C ALA A 74 11.85 17.25 -2.39
N GLU A 75 12.30 18.02 -3.39
CA GLU A 75 13.67 17.99 -3.91
C GLU A 75 14.72 18.41 -2.88
N ALA A 76 14.32 19.09 -1.80
CA ALA A 76 15.21 19.43 -0.68
C ALA A 76 15.54 18.22 0.21
N HIS A 77 14.77 17.14 0.11
CA HIS A 77 14.95 15.92 0.88
C HIS A 77 15.63 14.83 0.08
N GLU A 78 16.03 13.78 0.78
CA GLU A 78 16.62 12.59 0.18
C GLU A 78 15.58 11.46 0.06
N ALA A 79 15.76 10.62 -0.95
CA ALA A 79 15.04 9.37 -1.10
C ALA A 79 15.31 8.42 0.07
N ILE A 80 14.43 7.44 0.27
CA ILE A 80 14.67 6.36 1.23
C ILE A 80 15.77 5.45 0.67
N ARG A 81 16.96 5.51 1.27
CA ARG A 81 18.15 4.77 0.85
C ARG A 81 18.98 4.32 2.07
N PRO A 82 19.91 3.36 1.91
CA PRO A 82 20.92 3.11 2.94
C PRO A 82 21.75 4.37 3.22
N THR A 83 22.23 4.52 4.45
CA THR A 83 23.12 5.63 4.81
C THR A 83 24.54 5.46 4.27
N HIS A 84 24.99 4.21 4.12
CA HIS A 84 26.35 3.85 3.68
C HIS A 84 26.29 2.69 2.67
N MET A 85 27.21 2.67 1.70
CA MET A 85 27.36 1.53 0.81
C MET A 85 28.25 0.45 1.41
N HIS A 86 27.87 -0.81 1.18
CA HIS A 86 28.57 -2.00 1.65
C HIS A 86 28.23 -3.20 0.74
N PRO A 87 28.98 -4.30 0.73
CA PRO A 87 28.59 -5.55 0.07
C PRO A 87 27.22 -6.08 0.48
N THR A 88 26.46 -6.65 -0.48
CA THR A 88 25.16 -7.28 -0.22
C THR A 88 25.23 -8.39 0.83
N GLY A 89 26.36 -9.12 0.91
CA GLY A 89 26.59 -10.16 1.91
C GLY A 89 26.63 -9.66 3.35
N ASP A 90 26.87 -8.37 3.55
CA ASP A 90 27.03 -7.77 4.88
C ASP A 90 25.71 -7.31 5.49
N ILE A 91 24.61 -7.32 4.71
CA ILE A 91 23.29 -6.87 5.15
C ILE A 91 22.87 -7.52 6.48
N HIS A 92 23.00 -8.84 6.57
CA HIS A 92 22.62 -9.59 7.78
C HIS A 92 23.43 -9.11 9.00
N GLY A 93 24.75 -8.96 8.85
CA GLY A 93 25.64 -8.51 9.92
C GLY A 93 25.34 -7.08 10.37
N ILE A 94 25.08 -6.18 9.42
CA ILE A 94 24.75 -4.77 9.70
C ILE A 94 23.43 -4.65 10.47
N VAL A 95 22.39 -5.36 10.03
CA VAL A 95 21.06 -5.30 10.65
C VAL A 95 21.07 -5.98 12.02
N SER A 96 21.69 -7.15 12.15
CA SER A 96 21.74 -7.88 13.42
C SER A 96 22.57 -7.19 14.50
N LYS A 97 23.63 -6.45 14.13
CA LYS A 97 24.44 -5.65 15.07
C LYS A 97 23.62 -4.59 15.81
N GLU A 98 22.58 -4.06 15.16
CA GLU A 98 21.65 -3.09 15.74
C GLU A 98 20.50 -3.76 16.52
N GLY A 99 20.55 -5.08 16.73
CA GLY A 99 19.50 -5.84 17.43
C GLY A 99 18.19 -5.95 16.64
N LEU A 100 18.23 -5.71 15.33
CA LEU A 100 17.06 -5.74 14.46
C LEU A 100 16.82 -7.14 13.87
N GLY A 101 15.56 -7.47 13.62
CA GLY A 101 15.13 -8.82 13.25
C GLY A 101 15.04 -9.07 11.74
N ALA A 102 14.61 -10.27 11.38
CA ALA A 102 14.54 -10.73 9.98
C ALA A 102 13.64 -9.85 9.08
N ASP A 103 12.55 -9.27 9.61
CA ASP A 103 11.69 -8.40 8.81
C ASP A 103 12.32 -7.02 8.56
N HIS A 104 13.17 -6.53 9.47
CA HIS A 104 14.02 -5.36 9.21
C HIS A 104 15.02 -5.66 8.12
N GLU A 105 15.66 -6.84 8.16
CA GLU A 105 16.61 -7.28 7.14
C GLU A 105 15.96 -7.34 5.75
N LYS A 106 14.76 -7.92 5.64
CA LYS A 106 14.00 -7.96 4.38
C LYS A 106 13.69 -6.56 3.85
N LEU A 107 13.23 -5.65 4.71
CA LEU A 107 12.89 -4.29 4.32
C LEU A 107 14.14 -3.50 3.93
N TYR A 108 15.22 -3.63 4.69
CA TYR A 108 16.52 -3.02 4.38
C TYR A 108 17.05 -3.52 3.04
N THR A 109 17.01 -4.84 2.81
CA THR A 109 17.40 -5.46 1.53
C THR A 109 16.61 -4.90 0.35
N LEU A 110 15.29 -4.73 0.52
CA LEU A 110 14.42 -4.13 -0.49
C LEU A 110 14.85 -2.69 -0.83
N ILE A 111 15.10 -1.87 0.21
CA ILE A 111 15.55 -0.47 0.06
C ILE A 111 16.93 -0.43 -0.61
N TYR A 112 17.87 -1.24 -0.13
CA TYR A 112 19.23 -1.33 -0.62
C TYR A 112 19.27 -1.71 -2.09
N ARG A 113 18.63 -2.82 -2.47
CA ARG A 113 18.63 -3.29 -3.87
C ARG A 113 17.95 -2.30 -4.81
N ARG A 114 16.86 -1.65 -4.38
CA ARG A 114 16.19 -0.61 -5.17
C ARG A 114 17.09 0.60 -5.40
N THR A 115 17.83 1.01 -4.37
CA THR A 115 18.76 2.13 -4.44
C THR A 115 19.90 1.83 -5.40
N VAL A 116 20.56 0.67 -5.27
CA VAL A 116 21.65 0.26 -6.15
C VAL A 116 21.18 0.14 -7.60
N ALA A 117 20.06 -0.57 -7.83
CA ALA A 117 19.49 -0.76 -9.16
C ALA A 117 19.13 0.56 -9.86
N SER A 118 18.77 1.60 -9.10
CA SER A 118 18.47 2.93 -9.67
C SER A 118 19.65 3.58 -10.39
N GLN A 119 20.89 3.20 -10.06
CA GLN A 119 22.10 3.73 -10.69
C GLN A 119 22.78 2.73 -11.65
N MET A 120 22.11 1.62 -11.96
CA MET A 120 22.60 0.60 -12.89
C MET A 120 22.10 0.82 -14.31
N ALA A 121 22.78 0.20 -15.28
CA ALA A 121 22.39 0.18 -16.67
C ALA A 121 21.06 -0.56 -16.88
N ALA A 122 20.31 -0.15 -17.90
CA ALA A 122 19.04 -0.79 -18.26
C ALA A 122 19.27 -2.25 -18.72
N ALA A 123 18.30 -3.11 -18.46
CA ALA A 123 18.24 -4.41 -19.13
C ALA A 123 17.99 -4.22 -20.63
N VAL A 124 18.61 -5.06 -21.46
CA VAL A 124 18.49 -5.03 -22.92
C VAL A 124 17.86 -6.33 -23.39
N TYR A 125 16.86 -6.21 -24.25
CA TYR A 125 16.15 -7.32 -24.86
C TYR A 125 16.11 -7.14 -26.38
N ASP A 126 16.27 -8.24 -27.12
CA ASP A 126 15.82 -8.30 -28.50
C ASP A 126 14.34 -8.68 -28.49
N SER A 127 13.49 -7.89 -29.14
CA SER A 127 12.08 -8.22 -29.32
C SER A 127 11.80 -8.55 -30.78
N THR A 128 11.16 -9.69 -31.00
CA THR A 128 10.76 -10.18 -32.32
C THR A 128 9.25 -10.21 -32.39
N THR A 129 8.66 -9.50 -33.36
CA THR A 129 7.25 -9.65 -33.73
C THR A 129 7.18 -10.34 -35.08
N VAL A 130 6.38 -11.39 -35.18
CA VAL A 130 6.15 -12.15 -36.40
C VAL A 130 4.68 -12.07 -36.74
N GLU A 131 4.39 -11.75 -38.00
CA GLU A 131 3.04 -11.81 -38.57
C GLU A 131 3.02 -12.93 -39.62
N ILE A 132 2.07 -13.85 -39.47
CA ILE A 132 1.92 -15.03 -40.31
C ILE A 132 0.55 -14.95 -40.97
N GLY A 133 0.52 -14.90 -42.29
CA GLY A 133 -0.72 -15.03 -43.06
C GLY A 133 -1.16 -16.49 -43.11
N CYS A 134 -2.39 -16.80 -42.69
CA CYS A 134 -2.98 -18.12 -42.84
C CYS A 134 -4.41 -18.00 -43.35
N ALA A 135 -4.69 -18.55 -44.54
CA ALA A 135 -6.02 -18.49 -45.17
C ALA A 135 -6.61 -17.06 -45.30
N GLY A 136 -5.75 -16.06 -45.56
CA GLY A 136 -6.16 -14.66 -45.70
C GLY A 136 -6.23 -13.87 -44.39
N GLU A 137 -6.04 -14.52 -43.23
CA GLU A 137 -6.08 -13.89 -41.92
C GLU A 137 -4.67 -13.72 -41.31
N PRO A 138 -4.38 -12.58 -40.66
CA PRO A 138 -3.10 -12.35 -39.99
C PRO A 138 -3.08 -12.95 -38.57
N PHE A 139 -2.07 -13.76 -38.30
CA PHE A 139 -1.75 -14.24 -36.96
C PHE A 139 -0.49 -13.55 -36.46
N ARG A 140 -0.47 -13.13 -35.18
CA ARG A 140 0.67 -12.42 -34.60
C ARG A 140 1.27 -13.21 -33.44
N ALA A 141 2.59 -13.36 -33.46
CA ALA A 141 3.39 -13.84 -32.34
C ALA A 141 4.40 -12.76 -31.93
N THR A 142 4.65 -12.60 -30.64
CA THR A 142 5.69 -11.70 -30.14
C THR A 142 6.58 -12.49 -29.19
N GLY A 143 7.88 -12.27 -29.30
CA GLY A 143 8.88 -12.90 -28.45
C GLY A 143 9.92 -11.91 -28.00
N ARG A 144 10.63 -12.26 -26.93
CA ARG A 144 11.78 -11.48 -26.46
C ARG A 144 12.88 -12.38 -25.94
N VAL A 145 14.12 -11.94 -26.10
CA VAL A 145 15.32 -12.60 -25.56
C VAL A 145 16.15 -11.57 -24.83
N MET A 146 16.41 -11.80 -23.54
CA MET A 146 17.30 -10.95 -22.75
C MET A 146 18.74 -11.07 -23.27
N LYS A 147 19.34 -9.93 -23.62
CA LYS A 147 20.76 -9.82 -24.03
C LYS A 147 21.65 -9.33 -22.91
N PHE A 148 21.08 -8.54 -21.99
CA PHE A 148 21.77 -8.01 -20.84
C PHE A 148 20.77 -7.79 -19.71
N ASP A 149 21.04 -8.31 -18.52
CA ASP A 149 20.14 -8.21 -17.37
C ASP A 149 20.23 -6.85 -16.67
N GLY A 150 21.34 -6.13 -16.78
CA GLY A 150 21.49 -4.78 -16.25
C GLY A 150 21.07 -4.68 -14.78
N PHE A 151 20.21 -3.72 -14.45
CA PHE A 151 19.69 -3.55 -13.09
C PHE A 151 18.90 -4.76 -12.55
N LEU A 152 18.34 -5.61 -13.43
CA LEU A 152 17.58 -6.80 -13.02
C LEU A 152 18.45 -7.83 -12.29
N ARG A 153 19.77 -7.79 -12.49
CA ARG A 153 20.75 -8.58 -11.74
C ARG A 153 20.62 -8.38 -10.22
N VAL A 154 20.26 -7.18 -9.80
CA VAL A 154 20.17 -6.78 -8.38
C VAL A 154 18.72 -6.61 -7.92
N TYR A 155 17.82 -6.20 -8.82
CA TYR A 155 16.44 -5.88 -8.46
C TYR A 155 15.45 -6.26 -9.55
N SER A 156 14.55 -7.22 -9.27
CA SER A 156 13.38 -7.53 -10.08
C SER A 156 12.10 -7.14 -9.35
N GLU A 157 11.19 -6.44 -10.03
CA GLU A 157 9.83 -6.25 -9.50
C GLU A 157 8.99 -7.48 -9.84
N VAL A 158 8.63 -8.27 -8.83
CA VAL A 158 7.54 -9.25 -9.00
C VAL A 158 6.23 -8.45 -9.13
N ARG A 159 5.67 -8.38 -10.34
CA ARG A 159 4.37 -7.76 -10.57
C ARG A 159 3.27 -8.70 -10.05
N GLU A 160 2.26 -8.15 -9.35
CA GLU A 160 1.09 -8.93 -8.96
C GLU A 160 0.31 -9.36 -10.22
N GLY A 161 0.38 -10.64 -10.56
CA GLY A 161 -0.25 -11.21 -11.76
C GLY A 161 0.74 -11.86 -12.72
N ASP A 162 2.02 -11.49 -12.64
CA ASP A 162 3.12 -12.26 -13.23
C ASP A 162 3.33 -13.47 -12.33
N LYS A 163 2.60 -14.55 -12.62
CA LYS A 163 3.18 -15.87 -12.37
C LYS A 163 4.39 -15.96 -13.31
N ASP A 164 5.53 -16.39 -12.78
CA ASP A 164 6.82 -16.58 -13.43
C ASP A 164 6.79 -17.50 -14.68
N ASP A 165 6.05 -17.15 -15.74
CA ASP A 165 5.87 -18.01 -16.91
C ASP A 165 5.91 -17.26 -18.26
N GLU A 166 6.35 -16.00 -18.34
CA GLU A 166 6.36 -15.26 -19.63
C GLU A 166 7.69 -14.64 -20.07
N ASP A 167 8.71 -14.51 -19.21
CA ASP A 167 10.03 -14.02 -19.68
C ASP A 167 10.87 -15.12 -20.35
N ASP A 168 10.70 -16.39 -19.95
CA ASP A 168 11.38 -17.54 -20.59
C ASP A 168 10.59 -18.17 -21.75
N ASN A 169 9.29 -17.87 -21.89
CA ASN A 169 8.37 -18.70 -22.71
C ASN A 169 8.07 -18.20 -24.12
N GLN A 170 8.79 -17.19 -24.63
CA GLN A 170 8.58 -16.82 -26.04
C GLN A 170 9.88 -16.45 -26.75
N LYS A 171 10.88 -17.33 -26.62
CA LYS A 171 11.95 -17.40 -27.61
C LYS A 171 11.34 -17.93 -28.92
N LEU A 172 11.05 -17.01 -29.84
CA LEU A 172 10.63 -17.40 -31.18
C LEU A 172 11.79 -18.07 -31.91
N PRO A 173 11.52 -19.09 -32.75
CA PRO A 173 12.54 -19.66 -33.61
C PRO A 173 13.07 -18.58 -34.59
N PRO A 174 14.30 -18.74 -35.11
CA PRO A 174 14.74 -17.92 -36.23
C PRO A 174 13.78 -18.15 -37.40
N LEU A 175 13.30 -17.05 -38.00
CA LEU A 175 12.39 -17.06 -39.14
C LEU A 175 12.88 -16.04 -40.16
N VAL A 176 12.60 -16.30 -41.44
CA VAL A 176 12.93 -15.40 -42.55
C VAL A 176 11.65 -14.88 -43.20
N ASN A 177 11.65 -13.63 -43.68
CA ASN A 177 10.53 -13.10 -44.42
C ASN A 177 10.25 -13.92 -45.68
N GLY A 178 9.00 -14.35 -45.85
CA GLY A 178 8.58 -15.22 -46.95
C GLY A 178 8.77 -16.72 -46.69
N GLU A 179 9.28 -17.10 -45.52
CA GLU A 179 9.35 -18.51 -45.12
C GLU A 179 7.95 -19.10 -44.95
N THR A 180 7.73 -20.27 -45.55
CA THR A 180 6.50 -21.04 -45.35
C THR A 180 6.59 -21.81 -44.04
N VAL A 181 5.65 -21.58 -43.15
CA VAL A 181 5.54 -22.30 -41.87
C VAL A 181 4.44 -23.36 -41.91
N GLU A 182 4.70 -24.52 -41.34
CA GLU A 182 3.72 -25.61 -41.26
C GLU A 182 2.71 -25.35 -40.12
N LYS A 183 1.42 -25.42 -40.45
CA LYS A 183 0.35 -25.37 -39.45
C LYS A 183 0.20 -26.74 -38.79
N THR A 184 0.76 -26.89 -37.59
CA THR A 184 0.70 -28.16 -36.82
C THR A 184 -0.62 -28.37 -36.08
N GLY A 185 -1.40 -27.32 -35.85
CA GLY A 185 -2.69 -27.40 -35.17
C GLY A 185 -3.41 -26.07 -35.06
N GLN A 186 -4.62 -26.09 -34.51
CA GLN A 186 -5.37 -24.89 -34.16
C GLN A 186 -6.18 -25.13 -32.89
N LYS A 187 -6.32 -24.10 -32.07
CA LYS A 187 -7.20 -24.08 -30.90
C LYS A 187 -8.01 -22.80 -30.93
N LEU A 188 -9.33 -22.94 -30.84
CA LEU A 188 -10.21 -21.81 -30.59
C LEU A 188 -10.20 -21.53 -29.08
N ASP A 189 -9.85 -20.31 -28.69
CA ASP A 189 -9.83 -19.88 -27.30
C ASP A 189 -10.95 -18.87 -27.07
N GLU A 190 -12.02 -19.31 -26.40
CA GLU A 190 -13.12 -18.43 -26.03
C GLU A 190 -12.74 -17.65 -24.77
N LYS A 191 -12.78 -16.31 -24.86
CA LYS A 191 -12.41 -15.42 -23.76
C LYS A 191 -13.62 -14.60 -23.31
N GLN A 192 -13.73 -14.43 -21.99
CA GLN A 192 -14.69 -13.53 -21.38
C GLN A 192 -13.97 -12.35 -20.73
N THR A 193 -14.59 -11.17 -20.80
CA THR A 193 -14.11 -9.99 -20.08
C THR A 193 -14.21 -10.24 -18.57
N LYS A 194 -13.14 -9.93 -17.85
CA LYS A 194 -13.14 -9.97 -16.38
C LYS A 194 -13.52 -8.60 -15.83
N PRO A 195 -14.26 -8.53 -14.71
CA PRO A 195 -14.47 -7.26 -14.03
C PRO A 195 -13.15 -6.64 -13.56
N PRO A 196 -13.10 -5.32 -13.31
CA PRO A 196 -11.92 -4.68 -12.75
C PRO A 196 -11.43 -5.38 -11.47
N GLY A 197 -10.12 -5.59 -11.38
CA GLY A 197 -9.50 -6.22 -10.22
C GLY A 197 -9.69 -5.38 -8.95
N ARG A 198 -9.93 -6.04 -7.82
CA ARG A 198 -9.95 -5.36 -6.51
C ARG A 198 -8.55 -4.86 -6.15
N TYR A 199 -8.49 -3.76 -5.41
CA TYR A 199 -7.26 -3.25 -4.83
C TYR A 199 -6.67 -4.26 -3.84
N SER A 200 -5.36 -4.41 -3.82
CA SER A 200 -4.54 -4.84 -2.68
C SER A 200 -4.09 -3.61 -1.89
N GLU A 201 -3.47 -3.80 -0.73
CA GLU A 201 -2.89 -2.66 0.01
C GLU A 201 -1.86 -1.90 -0.85
N ALA A 202 -1.01 -2.63 -1.58
CA ALA A 202 -0.03 -2.05 -2.50
C ALA A 202 -0.67 -1.21 -3.62
N THR A 203 -1.71 -1.73 -4.28
CA THR A 203 -2.37 -1.02 -5.39
C THR A 203 -3.26 0.12 -4.91
N LEU A 204 -3.79 0.07 -3.67
CA LEU A 204 -4.48 1.21 -3.06
C LEU A 204 -3.51 2.34 -2.74
N VAL A 205 -2.32 2.06 -2.18
CA VAL A 205 -1.28 3.08 -1.97
C VAL A 205 -0.88 3.74 -3.30
N LYS A 206 -0.70 2.95 -4.37
CA LYS A 206 -0.43 3.49 -5.71
C LYS A 206 -1.59 4.34 -6.24
N ALA A 207 -2.84 3.95 -5.98
CA ALA A 207 -3.99 4.72 -6.40
C ALA A 207 -4.09 6.06 -5.66
N LEU A 208 -3.90 6.07 -4.34
CA LEU A 208 -3.85 7.28 -3.52
C LEU A 208 -2.80 8.27 -4.04
N GLU A 209 -1.57 7.78 -4.29
CA GLU A 209 -0.49 8.58 -4.85
C GLU A 209 -0.81 9.11 -6.26
N LYS A 210 -1.38 8.26 -7.14
CA LYS A 210 -1.79 8.65 -8.50
C LYS A 210 -2.85 9.76 -8.48
N HIS A 211 -3.78 9.70 -7.54
CA HIS A 211 -4.83 10.69 -7.38
C HIS A 211 -4.39 11.93 -6.57
N GLY A 212 -3.16 11.95 -6.05
CA GLY A 212 -2.66 13.06 -5.22
C GLY A 212 -3.36 13.18 -3.87
N ILE A 213 -3.88 12.06 -3.35
CA ILE A 213 -4.58 11.98 -2.07
C ILE A 213 -3.65 11.32 -1.05
N GLY A 214 -3.44 12.00 0.07
CA GLY A 214 -2.48 11.57 1.07
C GLY A 214 -1.03 11.90 0.70
N ARG A 215 -0.14 11.54 1.62
CA ARG A 215 1.30 11.82 1.63
C ARG A 215 2.03 10.59 2.19
N PRO A 216 3.36 10.49 2.04
CA PRO A 216 4.15 9.40 2.65
C PRO A 216 3.85 9.18 4.14
N SER A 217 3.55 10.27 4.87
CA SER A 217 3.17 10.27 6.29
C SER A 217 1.75 9.75 6.58
N THR A 218 0.85 9.75 5.60
CA THR A 218 -0.58 9.44 5.82
C THR A 218 -1.05 8.14 5.17
N TYR A 219 -0.35 7.56 4.19
CA TYR A 219 -0.80 6.32 3.54
C TYR A 219 -1.04 5.16 4.52
N ALA A 220 -0.11 4.94 5.45
CA ALA A 220 -0.22 3.89 6.45
C ALA A 220 -1.36 4.16 7.45
N SER A 221 -1.54 5.41 7.88
CA SER A 221 -2.61 5.78 8.83
C SER A 221 -4.00 5.76 8.18
N ILE A 222 -4.12 6.15 6.91
CA ILE A 222 -5.35 6.00 6.12
C ILE A 222 -5.74 4.52 6.09
N MET A 223 -4.82 3.64 5.66
CA MET A 223 -5.05 2.20 5.59
C MET A 223 -5.42 1.60 6.96
N GLY A 224 -4.68 1.96 8.01
CA GLY A 224 -4.96 1.53 9.38
C GLY A 224 -6.34 1.98 9.86
N THR A 225 -6.72 3.23 9.59
CA THR A 225 -8.00 3.81 10.02
C THR A 225 -9.19 3.11 9.36
N ILE A 226 -9.14 2.91 8.05
CA ILE A 226 -10.27 2.28 7.32
C ILE A 226 -10.42 0.79 7.64
N LYS A 227 -9.33 0.10 8.00
CA LYS A 227 -9.37 -1.26 8.55
C LYS A 227 -9.94 -1.29 9.97
N ALA A 228 -9.39 -0.47 10.87
CA ALA A 228 -9.78 -0.44 12.28
C ALA A 228 -11.26 -0.05 12.47
N ARG A 229 -11.81 0.80 11.59
CA ARG A 229 -13.24 1.16 11.57
C ARG A 229 -14.14 0.16 10.84
N ASN A 230 -13.59 -0.96 10.39
CA ASN A 230 -14.31 -2.02 9.67
C ASN A 230 -15.02 -1.52 8.39
N TYR A 231 -14.44 -0.53 7.70
CA TYR A 231 -14.91 -0.11 6.38
C TYR A 231 -14.41 -1.04 5.27
N ILE A 232 -13.24 -1.64 5.48
CA ILE A 232 -12.70 -2.63 4.57
C ILE A 232 -12.27 -3.89 5.30
N VAL A 233 -12.27 -5.01 4.59
CA VAL A 233 -11.66 -6.27 5.00
C VAL A 233 -10.73 -6.77 3.90
N ILE A 234 -9.64 -7.42 4.30
CA ILE A 234 -8.69 -8.01 3.35
C ILE A 234 -8.98 -9.51 3.26
N LYS A 235 -9.41 -9.97 2.08
CA LYS A 235 -9.64 -11.39 1.79
C LYS A 235 -8.69 -11.83 0.67
N LYS A 236 -7.86 -12.85 0.94
CA LYS A 236 -6.86 -13.35 -0.03
C LYS A 236 -5.99 -12.23 -0.64
N GLY A 237 -5.56 -11.28 0.19
CA GLY A 237 -4.73 -10.13 -0.23
C GLY A 237 -5.46 -9.04 -1.03
N LYS A 238 -6.79 -9.13 -1.19
CA LYS A 238 -7.61 -8.13 -1.87
C LYS A 238 -8.56 -7.45 -0.89
N ILE A 239 -8.77 -6.15 -1.12
CA ILE A 239 -9.60 -5.25 -0.33
C ILE A 239 -11.05 -5.40 -0.79
N HIS A 240 -11.93 -5.68 0.18
CA HIS A 240 -13.37 -5.68 0.01
C HIS A 240 -13.96 -4.58 0.89
N ALA A 241 -14.83 -3.76 0.31
CA ALA A 241 -15.69 -2.88 1.09
C ALA A 241 -16.65 -3.73 1.93
N THR A 242 -16.95 -3.27 3.14
CA THR A 242 -18.01 -3.86 3.96
C THR A 242 -19.33 -3.12 3.67
N ASP A 243 -20.46 -3.75 4.00
CA ASP A 243 -21.76 -3.10 3.88
C ASP A 243 -21.88 -1.81 4.72
N VAL A 244 -21.04 -1.65 5.75
CA VAL A 244 -20.98 -0.43 6.55
C VAL A 244 -20.33 0.69 5.74
N ALA A 245 -19.28 0.39 4.98
CA ALA A 245 -18.64 1.36 4.10
C ALA A 245 -19.53 1.76 2.93
N GLU A 246 -20.20 0.80 2.30
CA GLU A 246 -21.11 1.09 1.19
C GLU A 246 -22.24 2.02 1.62
N ARG A 247 -22.90 1.71 2.75
CA ARG A 247 -23.95 2.60 3.30
C ARG A 247 -23.43 3.98 3.71
N LEU A 248 -22.22 4.06 4.26
CA LEU A 248 -21.60 5.34 4.58
C LEU A 248 -21.33 6.14 3.29
N PHE A 249 -20.84 5.48 2.25
CA PHE A 249 -20.59 6.11 0.96
C PHE A 249 -21.88 6.62 0.33
N ASP A 250 -22.95 5.82 0.31
CA ASP A 250 -24.25 6.24 -0.20
C ASP A 250 -24.81 7.45 0.56
N PHE A 251 -24.68 7.44 1.89
CA PHE A 251 -25.07 8.58 2.74
C PHE A 251 -24.28 9.85 2.39
N LEU A 252 -22.96 9.73 2.26
CA LEU A 252 -22.10 10.86 1.89
C LEU A 252 -22.38 11.34 0.47
N ALA A 253 -22.60 10.44 -0.49
CA ALA A 253 -22.85 10.78 -1.89
C ALA A 253 -24.16 11.56 -2.07
N LYS A 254 -25.16 11.32 -1.23
CA LYS A 254 -26.46 11.99 -1.32
C LYS A 254 -26.42 13.46 -0.90
N ASP A 255 -25.94 13.74 0.31
CA ASP A 255 -26.07 15.08 0.92
C ASP A 255 -24.71 15.77 1.18
N HIS A 256 -23.60 15.03 1.01
CA HIS A 256 -22.25 15.48 1.36
C HIS A 256 -21.20 15.10 0.29
N ALA A 257 -21.60 15.04 -0.99
CA ALA A 257 -20.75 14.57 -2.09
C ALA A 257 -19.40 15.31 -2.17
N TRP A 258 -19.37 16.57 -1.76
CA TRP A 258 -18.15 17.37 -1.72
C TRP A 258 -17.08 16.79 -0.79
N ILE A 259 -17.43 16.04 0.25
CA ILE A 259 -16.48 15.42 1.20
C ILE A 259 -15.74 14.25 0.54
N ILE A 260 -16.39 13.55 -0.38
CA ILE A 260 -15.85 12.36 -1.06
C ILE A 260 -15.30 12.67 -2.46
N ASP A 261 -15.26 13.94 -2.83
CA ASP A 261 -14.73 14.40 -4.11
C ASP A 261 -13.20 14.31 -4.13
N LEU A 262 -12.66 13.53 -5.08
CA LEU A 262 -11.23 13.28 -5.19
C LEU A 262 -10.46 14.56 -5.55
N GLU A 263 -11.02 15.38 -6.44
CA GLU A 263 -10.36 16.62 -6.89
C GLU A 263 -10.31 17.68 -5.79
N LEU A 264 -11.36 17.80 -4.97
CA LEU A 264 -11.33 18.66 -3.79
C LEU A 264 -10.27 18.18 -2.80
N THR A 265 -10.23 16.88 -2.53
CA THR A 265 -9.24 16.30 -1.59
C THR A 265 -7.82 16.60 -2.06
N LYS A 266 -7.53 16.36 -3.34
CA LYS A 266 -6.24 16.69 -3.96
C LYS A 266 -5.90 18.18 -3.88
N LYS A 267 -6.89 19.06 -4.11
CA LYS A 267 -6.71 20.52 -3.98
C LYS A 267 -6.43 20.94 -2.54
N MET A 268 -7.09 20.32 -1.56
CA MET A 268 -6.83 20.57 -0.15
C MET A 268 -5.40 20.20 0.22
N GLU A 269 -4.95 19.02 -0.19
CA GLU A 269 -3.56 18.56 -0.02
C GLU A 269 -2.57 19.55 -0.67
N SER A 270 -2.79 19.94 -1.93
CA SER A 270 -1.93 20.91 -2.63
C SER A 270 -1.93 22.30 -1.97
N TYR A 271 -3.04 22.69 -1.35
CA TYR A 271 -3.12 23.96 -0.61
C TYR A 271 -2.27 23.89 0.67
N LEU A 272 -2.27 22.74 1.36
CA LEU A 272 -1.44 22.55 2.56
C LEU A 272 0.06 22.61 2.22
N ASP A 273 0.50 22.07 1.09
CA ASP A 273 1.89 22.21 0.62
C ASP A 273 2.25 23.70 0.38
N ARG A 274 1.33 24.49 -0.17
CA ARG A 274 1.52 25.93 -0.35
C ARG A 274 1.60 26.67 0.99
N VAL A 275 0.86 26.22 2.00
CA VAL A 275 0.95 26.78 3.35
C VAL A 275 2.31 26.48 3.96
N GLU A 276 2.81 25.26 3.82
CA GLU A 276 4.14 24.85 4.28
C GLU A 276 5.25 25.65 3.59
N GLY A 277 5.12 25.89 2.27
CA GLY A 277 6.05 26.72 1.50
C GLY A 277 5.95 28.24 1.74
N GLY A 278 4.95 28.70 2.48
CA GLY A 278 4.71 30.14 2.74
C GLY A 278 3.92 30.88 1.64
N ASP A 279 3.50 30.20 0.58
CA ASP A 279 2.73 30.75 -0.55
C ASP A 279 1.21 30.87 -0.27
N ALA A 280 0.75 30.39 0.88
CA ALA A 280 -0.66 30.44 1.28
C ALA A 280 -0.84 30.53 2.80
N SER A 281 -1.99 31.04 3.23
CA SER A 281 -2.34 31.13 4.66
C SER A 281 -3.21 29.95 5.10
N TRP A 282 -2.80 29.28 6.19
CA TRP A 282 -3.58 28.23 6.85
C TRP A 282 -4.94 28.73 7.36
N ILE A 283 -5.04 30.02 7.74
CA ILE A 283 -6.30 30.63 8.20
C ILE A 283 -7.29 30.70 7.03
N THR A 284 -6.81 31.05 5.84
CA THR A 284 -7.65 31.11 4.64
C THR A 284 -8.17 29.73 4.26
N PHE A 285 -7.31 28.71 4.32
CA PHE A 285 -7.71 27.32 4.16
C PHE A 285 -8.82 26.92 5.14
N ALA A 286 -8.58 27.11 6.45
CA ALA A 286 -9.51 26.72 7.50
C ALA A 286 -10.87 27.45 7.37
N ARG A 287 -10.86 28.75 7.03
CA ARG A 287 -12.08 29.53 6.77
C ARG A 287 -12.87 28.95 5.58
N GLY A 288 -12.20 28.57 4.49
CA GLY A 288 -12.85 27.97 3.33
C GLY A 288 -13.54 26.64 3.66
N VAL A 289 -12.86 25.76 4.39
CA VAL A 289 -13.44 24.49 4.85
C VAL A 289 -14.62 24.74 5.80
N HIS A 290 -14.46 25.64 6.77
CA HIS A 290 -15.52 25.97 7.72
C HIS A 290 -16.76 26.58 7.05
N ALA A 291 -16.56 27.42 6.03
CA ALA A 291 -17.64 27.97 5.22
C ALA A 291 -18.39 26.87 4.45
N LYS A 292 -17.69 25.88 3.87
CA LYS A 292 -18.33 24.70 3.25
C LYS A 292 -19.13 23.88 4.26
N MET A 293 -18.66 23.80 5.50
CA MET A 293 -19.40 23.21 6.61
C MET A 293 -20.50 24.12 7.19
N LYS A 294 -20.80 25.28 6.57
CA LYS A 294 -21.79 26.27 7.03
C LYS A 294 -21.57 26.73 8.47
N PHE A 295 -20.32 26.80 8.92
CA PHE A 295 -19.96 27.16 10.29
C PHE A 295 -20.66 26.26 11.33
N ALA A 296 -20.97 25.01 10.95
CA ALA A 296 -21.62 24.06 11.82
C ALA A 296 -20.77 23.87 13.07
N ARG A 297 -21.36 24.14 14.24
CA ARG A 297 -20.74 23.76 15.50
C ARG A 297 -20.78 22.24 15.58
N PRO A 298 -19.64 21.57 15.86
CA PRO A 298 -19.67 20.17 16.20
C PRO A 298 -20.74 19.97 17.27
N ALA A 299 -21.60 18.98 17.11
CA ALA A 299 -22.48 18.59 18.19
C ALA A 299 -21.59 18.41 19.43
N GLN A 300 -21.96 19.03 20.56
CA GLN A 300 -21.31 18.73 21.83
C GLN A 300 -21.40 17.21 21.97
N ARG A 301 -20.25 16.51 21.88
CA ARG A 301 -20.23 15.12 22.28
C ARG A 301 -20.76 15.11 23.69
N ALA A 302 -21.83 14.35 23.94
CA ALA A 302 -22.27 14.11 25.29
C ALA A 302 -21.02 13.72 26.08
N ALA A 303 -20.78 14.40 27.20
CA ALA A 303 -19.66 14.07 28.06
C ALA A 303 -19.71 12.55 28.30
N ALA A 304 -18.53 11.91 28.27
CA ALA A 304 -18.48 10.50 28.61
C ALA A 304 -19.13 10.34 29.99
N GLY A 305 -20.10 9.44 30.09
CA GLY A 305 -20.68 9.05 31.36
C GLY A 305 -19.64 8.40 32.26
N PRO A 306 -20.03 8.00 33.48
CA PRO A 306 -19.16 7.29 34.41
C PRO A 306 -18.40 6.15 33.71
N GLY A 307 -17.07 6.10 33.85
CA GLY A 307 -16.24 5.05 33.24
C GLY A 307 -15.86 5.26 31.77
N GLY A 308 -16.06 6.45 31.19
CA GLY A 308 -15.62 6.74 29.82
C GLY A 308 -16.60 6.26 28.72
N VAL A 309 -17.82 5.89 29.11
CA VAL A 309 -18.85 5.36 28.22
C VAL A 309 -19.63 6.50 27.59
N TYR A 310 -19.69 6.54 26.26
CA TYR A 310 -20.48 7.54 25.54
C TYR A 310 -21.93 7.08 25.41
N PRO A 311 -22.93 7.90 25.78
CA PRO A 311 -24.33 7.55 25.55
C PRO A 311 -24.67 7.54 24.04
N PRO A 312 -25.68 6.78 23.61
CA PRO A 312 -26.13 6.78 22.22
C PRO A 312 -26.59 8.18 21.78
N SER A 313 -26.29 8.55 20.53
CA SER A 313 -26.83 9.81 19.98
C SER A 313 -28.36 9.71 19.80
N PRO A 314 -29.11 10.84 19.79
CA PRO A 314 -30.56 10.81 19.55
C PRO A 314 -30.95 10.09 18.26
N ALA A 315 -30.16 10.23 17.20
CA ALA A 315 -30.39 9.55 15.93
C ALA A 315 -30.18 8.02 16.06
N GLN A 316 -29.14 7.61 16.79
CA GLN A 316 -28.82 6.21 17.03
C GLN A 316 -29.88 5.54 17.92
N LEU A 317 -30.33 6.24 18.96
CA LEU A 317 -31.39 5.78 19.86
C LEU A 317 -32.70 5.62 19.09
N LYS A 318 -33.07 6.62 18.28
CA LYS A 318 -34.25 6.56 17.40
C LYS A 318 -34.18 5.40 16.42
N PHE A 319 -33.05 5.23 15.74
CA PHE A 319 -32.89 4.13 14.78
C PHE A 319 -32.97 2.75 15.44
N GLY A 320 -32.28 2.55 16.56
CA GLY A 320 -32.30 1.28 17.30
C GLY A 320 -33.68 0.95 17.86
N THR A 321 -34.38 1.94 18.42
CA THR A 321 -35.75 1.76 18.95
C THR A 321 -36.78 1.51 17.84
N ASP A 322 -36.72 2.24 16.74
CA ASP A 322 -37.60 2.02 15.58
C ASP A 322 -37.39 0.64 14.96
N LEU A 323 -36.13 0.19 14.86
CA LEU A 323 -35.80 -1.13 14.31
C LEU A 323 -36.24 -2.25 15.24
N ALA A 324 -36.02 -2.11 16.56
CA ALA A 324 -36.45 -3.07 17.56
C ALA A 324 -37.98 -3.22 17.58
N LYS A 325 -38.71 -2.10 17.52
CA LYS A 325 -40.18 -2.08 17.44
C LYS A 325 -40.71 -2.79 16.18
N LYS A 326 -40.04 -2.63 15.03
CA LYS A 326 -40.42 -3.33 13.78
C LYS A 326 -40.21 -4.85 13.86
N GLN A 327 -39.32 -5.32 14.72
CA GLN A 327 -39.01 -6.74 14.90
C GLN A 327 -39.59 -7.32 16.20
N ASP A 328 -40.49 -6.58 16.86
CA ASP A 328 -41.11 -6.95 18.14
C ASP A 328 -40.08 -7.33 19.22
N ARG A 329 -38.99 -6.54 19.31
CA ARG A 329 -37.93 -6.71 20.30
C ARG A 329 -37.81 -5.49 21.21
N GLU A 330 -37.47 -5.75 22.46
CA GLU A 330 -37.12 -4.70 23.41
C GLU A 330 -35.66 -4.27 23.26
N VAL A 331 -35.39 -2.99 23.50
CA VAL A 331 -34.04 -2.44 23.50
C VAL A 331 -33.40 -2.70 24.87
N PRO A 332 -32.28 -3.44 24.95
CA PRO A 332 -31.60 -3.70 26.21
C PRO A 332 -31.19 -2.41 26.91
N ARG A 333 -31.24 -2.39 28.25
CA ARG A 333 -30.86 -1.21 29.04
C ARG A 333 -29.44 -0.74 28.75
N GLU A 334 -28.50 -1.66 28.59
CA GLU A 334 -27.11 -1.36 28.23
C GLU A 334 -27.00 -0.62 26.90
N ALA A 335 -27.86 -0.95 25.93
CA ALA A 335 -27.93 -0.26 24.64
C ALA A 335 -28.46 1.17 24.79
N LEU A 336 -29.33 1.45 25.76
CA LEU A 336 -29.81 2.81 26.01
C LEU A 336 -28.73 3.71 26.65
N GLU A 337 -27.79 3.11 27.38
CA GLU A 337 -26.77 3.82 28.15
C GLU A 337 -25.41 3.92 27.42
N SER A 338 -25.18 3.09 26.39
CA SER A 338 -23.91 3.05 25.64
C SER A 338 -24.10 3.04 24.14
N SER A 339 -23.47 3.99 23.44
CA SER A 339 -23.43 4.05 21.98
C SER A 339 -22.82 2.80 21.36
N ARG A 340 -21.85 2.16 22.04
CA ARG A 340 -21.26 0.90 21.57
C ARG A 340 -22.27 -0.24 21.68
N ALA A 341 -22.95 -0.37 22.82
CA ALA A 341 -23.97 -1.40 23.04
C ALA A 341 -25.18 -1.20 22.11
N MET A 342 -25.60 0.04 21.87
CA MET A 342 -26.64 0.34 20.87
C MET A 342 -26.23 -0.08 19.47
N SER A 343 -24.97 0.15 19.08
CA SER A 343 -24.46 -0.29 17.77
C SER A 343 -24.45 -1.81 17.65
N ALA A 344 -24.01 -2.52 18.69
CA ALA A 344 -24.00 -3.98 18.73
C ALA A 344 -25.43 -4.56 18.64
N PHE A 345 -26.36 -3.98 19.40
CA PHE A 345 -27.78 -4.33 19.35
C PHE A 345 -28.39 -4.12 17.95
N ILE A 346 -28.15 -2.97 17.34
CA ILE A 346 -28.58 -2.67 15.97
C ILE A 346 -27.97 -3.68 14.97
N ASP A 347 -26.67 -3.95 15.08
CA ASP A 347 -25.98 -4.91 14.19
C ASP A 347 -26.58 -6.32 14.34
N GLY A 348 -26.94 -6.75 15.56
CA GLY A 348 -27.64 -8.00 15.82
C GLY A 348 -29.04 -8.07 15.21
N LEU A 349 -29.82 -6.98 15.26
CA LEU A 349 -31.13 -6.88 14.59
C LEU A 349 -31.02 -6.92 13.05
N LEU A 350 -29.88 -6.49 12.51
CA LEU A 350 -29.59 -6.52 11.07
C LEU A 350 -28.95 -7.84 10.62
N GLY A 351 -28.82 -8.83 11.52
CA GLY A 351 -28.23 -10.14 11.21
C GLY A 351 -26.73 -10.11 10.90
N LYS A 352 -26.01 -9.08 11.37
CA LYS A 352 -24.55 -9.02 11.22
C LYS A 352 -23.87 -9.83 12.33
N PRO A 353 -22.73 -10.47 12.03
CA PRO A 353 -21.97 -11.21 13.05
C PRO A 353 -21.52 -10.28 14.18
N ASP A 354 -21.65 -10.78 15.41
CA ASP A 354 -21.34 -10.08 16.64
C ASP A 354 -19.84 -9.75 16.73
N LYS A 355 -19.51 -8.47 16.94
CA LYS A 355 -18.13 -7.96 16.89
C LYS A 355 -17.33 -8.26 18.15
N ASP A 356 -17.98 -8.66 19.25
CA ASP A 356 -17.31 -8.84 20.54
C ASP A 356 -16.80 -10.28 20.79
N HIS A 357 -17.02 -11.22 19.85
CA HIS A 357 -16.55 -12.61 19.96
C HIS A 357 -15.33 -13.01 19.12
N ALA A 358 -14.76 -12.12 18.30
CA ALA A 358 -13.59 -12.43 17.48
C ALA A 358 -12.22 -12.35 18.21
N GLY A 359 -12.20 -12.30 19.55
CA GLY A 359 -10.98 -11.99 20.32
C GLY A 359 -10.75 -12.79 21.61
N LYS A 360 -11.47 -13.89 21.87
CA LYS A 360 -11.25 -14.71 23.07
C LYS A 360 -11.24 -16.21 22.78
N ASP A 361 -10.30 -16.66 21.96
CA ASP A 361 -9.87 -18.06 21.98
C ASP A 361 -8.48 -18.18 22.63
N LYS A 362 -8.55 -18.58 23.91
CA LYS A 362 -7.63 -19.41 24.70
C LYS A 362 -6.11 -19.25 24.47
N ALA A 363 -5.47 -18.51 25.36
CA ALA A 363 -4.12 -18.86 25.82
C ALA A 363 -4.19 -20.15 26.67
N PRO A 364 -3.34 -21.17 26.43
CA PRO A 364 -3.31 -22.35 27.29
C PRO A 364 -2.72 -21.98 28.66
N ALA A 365 -3.45 -22.33 29.71
CA ALA A 365 -3.07 -22.15 31.09
C ALA A 365 -1.77 -22.89 31.41
N GLY A 366 -0.72 -22.13 31.76
CA GLY A 366 0.50 -22.65 32.35
C GLY A 366 0.21 -23.34 33.69
N LYS A 367 0.67 -24.58 33.80
CA LYS A 367 0.54 -25.47 34.97
C LYS A 367 0.99 -24.79 36.27
N LYS A 368 0.13 -24.90 37.29
CA LYS A 368 0.47 -24.67 38.70
C LYS A 368 1.60 -25.60 39.14
N ALA A 369 2.52 -25.01 39.91
CA ALA A 369 3.52 -25.70 40.71
C ALA A 369 2.87 -26.73 41.66
N ARG A 370 3.49 -27.91 41.74
CA ARG A 370 3.44 -28.78 42.91
C ARG A 370 4.86 -28.92 43.41
N GLY A 371 5.10 -28.44 44.63
CA GLY A 371 6.31 -28.75 45.37
C GLY A 371 6.32 -30.22 45.78
N SER A 372 7.52 -30.79 45.83
CA SER A 372 7.83 -32.06 46.48
C SER A 372 9.19 -31.89 47.16
N SER A 373 9.15 -32.02 48.48
CA SER A 373 10.19 -32.43 49.42
C SER A 373 11.55 -32.89 48.86
N GLY A 374 12.61 -32.36 49.47
CA GLY A 374 13.99 -32.74 49.20
C GLY A 374 14.41 -34.12 49.71
N LYS A 375 15.45 -34.63 49.04
CA LYS A 375 16.71 -35.12 49.60
C LYS A 375 17.72 -35.18 48.46
#